data_AF-A0A0H3N8Z6-F1
#
_entry.id   AF-A0A0H3N8Z6-F1
#
_cell.length_a   1.000
_cell.length_b   1.000
_cell.length_c   1.000
_cell.angle_alpha   90.00
_cell.angle_beta   90.00
_cell.angle_gamma   90.00
#
_symmetry.space_group_name_H-M   'P 1'
#
loop_
_entity.id
_entity.type
_entity.pdbx_description
1 polymer ?
#
loop_
_entity_poly.entity_id
_entity_poly.type
_entity_poly.pdbx_seq_one_letter_code
_entity_poly.pdbx_strand_id
1 'polypeptide(L)'
;MASTNKNNVTSKEEEKEVSTSGLESCTVKENKAKMNQTNFSNINENQTNENKTNTYKGNIDKINTNKSDINKVNIDTVDTDKLNTNTLTEKNKKVIFKGEDNMSSTKIYYGDSLEVTPVGVMDYNDFSKQTKREQEIPGFDSKYRDFVDYIMKITHNIWEEKGIGVIYDTYHNNVTMHCGSSNLVGIKDVISNTLQTLHAFPDRRLIGQNVIWSNFGADGFLSSHRVLSTATNLGDSNFGPATGRKINFRTVIDCATTNNRIHEEWLVRDNLWIVTQLGLNPQEVAKSMAKASESKVLSLQSTYGICESMDGQFMPTKYQAKDDSVGEMMLEMTSRIYNYKYINEVKKYYHDNAVVHFICDKDLNGYDEIQGMIVSLLASIPNGSYEVERVTCNQREKNEGYDVSIRWRLRGINEGIGFFGQPSGKHIEVMGINHYHILQGKVKEEWITFDGMDVLKQMYMGVEE
;
A
#
# COMPACT_ATOMS: atom_id res chain seq x y z
N MET A 1 45.56 -15.27 -54.78
CA MET A 1 46.58 -14.74 -55.73
C MET A 1 46.15 -13.35 -56.17
N ALA A 2 47.07 -12.48 -56.58
CA ALA A 2 46.78 -11.08 -56.86
C ALA A 2 47.20 -10.69 -58.29
N SER A 3 46.34 -9.95 -59.00
CA SER A 3 46.74 -9.06 -60.10
C SER A 3 45.61 -8.08 -60.46
N THR A 4 45.74 -6.87 -59.93
CA THR A 4 45.48 -5.56 -60.57
C THR A 4 44.79 -5.51 -61.94
N ASN A 5 43.90 -4.54 -62.09
CA ASN A 5 44.17 -3.48 -63.07
C ASN A 5 43.81 -2.08 -62.52
N LYS A 6 44.44 -1.03 -63.04
CA LYS A 6 44.27 0.38 -62.60
C LYS A 6 43.55 1.21 -63.67
N ASN A 7 43.01 2.37 -63.27
CA ASN A 7 43.20 3.62 -64.01
C ASN A 7 42.99 4.85 -63.12
N ASN A 8 43.84 5.87 -63.26
CA ASN A 8 43.82 7.14 -62.50
C ASN A 8 43.70 8.35 -63.44
N VAL A 9 42.81 9.30 -63.11
CA VAL A 9 42.88 10.76 -63.33
C VAL A 9 42.04 11.40 -62.18
N THR A 10 42.44 12.30 -61.27
CA THR A 10 43.63 13.15 -61.01
C THR A 10 43.48 14.63 -61.43
N SER A 11 43.80 15.56 -60.51
CA SER A 11 43.83 17.04 -60.61
C SER A 11 42.47 17.75 -60.73
N LYS A 12 42.22 18.94 -60.16
CA LYS A 12 42.96 19.83 -59.21
C LYS A 12 41.88 20.66 -58.45
N GLU A 13 41.96 21.01 -57.16
CA GLU A 13 42.97 21.78 -56.41
C GLU A 13 43.12 23.25 -56.87
N GLU A 14 42.53 24.20 -56.14
CA GLU A 14 43.13 25.51 -55.83
C GLU A 14 42.50 26.12 -54.56
N GLU A 15 43.28 26.83 -53.76
CA GLU A 15 42.91 27.37 -52.43
C GLU A 15 42.70 28.89 -52.48
N LYS A 16 41.97 29.46 -51.49
CA LYS A 16 42.47 30.68 -50.82
C LYS A 16 41.86 31.04 -49.46
N GLU A 17 42.76 31.01 -48.48
CA GLU A 17 42.99 31.98 -47.40
C GLU A 17 42.69 33.47 -47.72
N VAL A 18 42.60 34.44 -46.79
CA VAL A 18 42.52 34.55 -45.30
C VAL A 18 42.14 36.00 -44.97
N SER A 19 41.53 36.29 -43.82
CA SER A 19 41.90 37.45 -42.96
C SER A 19 41.22 37.40 -41.60
N THR A 20 41.89 37.95 -40.57
CA THR A 20 41.53 37.80 -39.16
C THR A 20 41.53 39.15 -38.42
N SER A 21 40.57 39.31 -37.49
CA SER A 21 40.66 40.14 -36.27
C SER A 21 39.32 40.05 -35.52
N GLY A 22 39.27 40.01 -34.18
CA GLY A 22 40.35 39.78 -33.21
C GLY A 22 39.85 40.07 -31.78
N LEU A 23 40.37 39.34 -30.78
CA LEU A 23 40.36 39.62 -29.32
C LEU A 23 39.01 40.07 -28.70
N GLU A 24 38.42 39.35 -27.75
CA GLU A 24 38.98 39.19 -26.40
C GLU A 24 38.56 37.89 -25.70
N SER A 25 39.31 37.52 -24.65
CA SER A 25 39.10 36.31 -23.85
C SER A 25 38.63 36.65 -22.43
N CYS A 26 37.53 36.06 -21.95
CA CYS A 26 37.12 36.17 -20.55
C CYS A 26 37.19 34.80 -19.86
N THR A 27 38.24 34.57 -19.07
CA THR A 27 38.45 33.32 -18.32
C THR A 27 37.70 33.36 -16.98
N VAL A 28 36.70 32.50 -16.80
CA VAL A 28 36.09 32.27 -15.48
C VAL A 28 37.02 31.34 -14.68
N LYS A 29 37.61 31.86 -13.61
CA LYS A 29 38.55 31.13 -12.75
C LYS A 29 37.82 30.30 -11.69
N GLU A 30 38.33 29.08 -11.42
CA GLU A 30 38.07 28.43 -10.14
C GLU A 30 38.61 29.31 -8.99
N ASN A 31 37.77 29.64 -8.01
CA ASN A 31 38.21 30.29 -6.77
C ASN A 31 37.99 29.33 -5.58
N LYS A 32 38.99 28.49 -5.31
CA LYS A 32 39.08 27.71 -4.06
C LYS A 32 39.51 28.62 -2.91
N ALA A 33 38.56 29.16 -2.15
CA ALA A 33 38.82 29.90 -0.92
C ALA A 33 38.76 28.99 0.31
N LYS A 34 39.91 28.76 0.97
CA LYS A 34 39.96 28.32 2.38
C LYS A 34 40.02 29.55 3.26
N MET A 35 39.29 29.58 4.39
CA MET A 35 39.89 29.89 5.69
C MET A 35 38.96 29.69 6.90
N ASN A 36 39.60 29.24 8.00
CA ASN A 36 39.34 29.51 9.42
C ASN A 36 38.00 29.13 10.08
N GLN A 37 38.12 28.19 11.01
CA GLN A 37 37.38 28.21 12.27
C GLN A 37 37.83 29.41 13.12
N THR A 38 36.90 30.06 13.84
CA THR A 38 37.21 30.80 15.08
C THR A 38 36.02 30.69 16.04
N ASN A 39 36.27 30.34 17.30
CA ASN A 39 35.22 30.22 18.33
C ASN A 39 34.97 31.55 19.05
N PHE A 40 33.70 31.89 19.30
CA PHE A 40 33.19 32.66 20.45
C PHE A 40 31.69 32.34 20.60
N SER A 41 31.05 32.24 21.77
CA SER A 41 31.49 31.97 23.16
C SER A 41 30.26 31.93 24.08
N ASN A 42 30.39 31.35 25.28
CA ASN A 42 29.49 31.50 26.45
C ASN A 42 28.13 30.75 26.38
N ILE A 43 27.56 30.22 27.47
CA ILE A 43 28.02 30.19 28.88
C ILE A 43 27.60 28.88 29.60
N ASN A 44 28.18 28.66 30.78
CA ASN A 44 27.99 27.52 31.70
C ASN A 44 26.54 27.42 32.27
N GLU A 45 26.12 26.49 33.14
CA GLU A 45 26.89 25.66 34.09
C GLU A 45 26.14 24.39 34.58
N ASN A 46 26.83 23.56 35.36
CA ASN A 46 26.31 22.35 35.99
C ASN A 46 25.30 22.65 37.12
N GLN A 47 24.36 21.73 37.35
CA GLN A 47 24.28 20.99 38.63
C GLN A 47 23.20 19.90 38.62
N THR A 48 23.59 18.67 38.98
CA THR A 48 22.70 17.62 39.47
C THR A 48 23.36 17.03 40.70
N ASN A 49 22.71 17.08 41.86
CA ASN A 49 23.28 16.53 43.09
C ASN A 49 22.24 15.85 43.97
N GLU A 50 22.73 14.88 44.73
CA GLU A 50 22.01 13.85 45.50
C GLU A 50 20.72 14.25 46.24
N ASN A 51 19.87 13.25 46.47
CA ASN A 51 19.65 12.84 47.86
C ASN A 51 19.41 11.33 48.03
N LYS A 52 19.66 10.84 49.26
CA LYS A 52 19.82 9.42 49.60
C LYS A 52 18.65 8.88 50.42
N THR A 53 18.41 7.57 50.37
CA THR A 53 17.94 6.80 51.56
C THR A 53 18.30 5.31 51.42
N ASN A 54 18.27 4.57 52.53
CA ASN A 54 19.09 3.37 52.71
C ASN A 54 18.36 2.01 52.59
N THR A 55 19.17 1.04 52.14
CA THR A 55 19.19 -0.40 52.44
C THR A 55 18.46 -0.88 53.70
N TYR A 56 17.77 -2.03 53.63
CA TYR A 56 17.78 -3.05 54.70
C TYR A 56 17.55 -4.48 54.15
N LYS A 57 17.50 -5.50 55.03
CA LYS A 57 17.75 -6.93 54.73
C LYS A 57 16.50 -7.82 54.81
N GLY A 58 16.50 -8.92 54.04
CA GLY A 58 16.47 -10.27 54.66
C GLY A 58 15.16 -11.10 54.65
N ASN A 59 15.20 -12.20 53.89
CA ASN A 59 14.73 -13.56 54.21
C ASN A 59 13.45 -13.87 55.06
N ILE A 60 12.55 -14.63 54.41
CA ILE A 60 11.99 -15.94 54.86
C ILE A 60 10.76 -15.98 55.80
N ASP A 61 9.90 -16.96 55.50
CA ASP A 61 8.87 -17.67 56.31
C ASP A 61 7.44 -17.12 56.56
N LYS A 62 6.50 -17.74 55.81
CA LYS A 62 5.42 -18.63 56.29
C LYS A 62 4.10 -18.11 56.95
N ILE A 63 3.06 -18.92 56.66
CA ILE A 63 1.88 -19.29 57.50
C ILE A 63 0.69 -18.31 57.60
N ASN A 64 -0.45 -18.75 57.05
CA ASN A 64 -1.86 -18.74 57.55
C ASN A 64 -2.49 -17.44 58.16
N THR A 65 -3.82 -17.27 58.30
CA THR A 65 -5.00 -18.15 58.10
C THR A 65 -6.26 -17.28 57.92
N ASN A 66 -7.34 -17.86 57.35
CA ASN A 66 -8.76 -17.55 57.62
C ASN A 66 -9.28 -16.11 57.36
N LYS A 67 -10.59 -15.81 57.31
CA LYS A 67 -11.87 -16.45 56.92
C LYS A 67 -12.98 -15.52 57.50
N SER A 68 -14.01 -15.23 56.71
CA SER A 68 -15.36 -14.75 57.14
C SER A 68 -15.44 -13.43 57.95
N ASP A 69 -16.59 -12.76 58.18
CA ASP A 69 -18.03 -12.97 57.89
C ASP A 69 -18.63 -11.66 57.31
N ILE A 70 -19.52 -11.64 56.31
CA ILE A 70 -21.00 -11.77 56.39
C ILE A 70 -21.70 -10.92 57.48
N ASN A 71 -22.28 -9.78 57.09
CA ASN A 71 -23.60 -9.23 57.48
C ASN A 71 -23.92 -8.05 56.54
N LYS A 72 -25.07 -7.86 55.84
CA LYS A 72 -26.48 -8.31 55.87
C LYS A 72 -27.42 -7.35 56.65
N VAL A 73 -28.62 -7.09 56.08
CA VAL A 73 -29.78 -6.34 56.64
C VAL A 73 -29.63 -4.80 56.60
N ASN A 74 -30.61 -3.94 56.23
CA ASN A 74 -31.80 -3.98 55.33
C ASN A 74 -32.42 -2.53 55.27
N ILE A 75 -33.38 -2.30 54.36
CA ILE A 75 -34.67 -1.53 54.51
C ILE A 75 -34.64 -0.15 55.21
N ASP A 76 -35.20 0.97 54.71
CA ASP A 76 -35.58 1.54 53.38
C ASP A 76 -35.80 3.09 53.66
N THR A 77 -36.76 3.95 53.21
CA THR A 77 -37.94 3.95 52.30
C THR A 77 -38.40 5.41 52.05
N VAL A 78 -38.96 5.75 50.87
CA VAL A 78 -40.08 6.75 50.64
C VAL A 78 -39.79 8.27 50.93
N ASP A 79 -40.28 9.29 50.19
CA ASP A 79 -41.32 9.38 49.13
C ASP A 79 -41.11 10.53 48.09
N THR A 80 -41.87 10.50 46.99
CA THR A 80 -42.34 11.60 46.07
C THR A 80 -41.34 12.68 45.55
N ASP A 81 -41.49 13.25 44.34
CA ASP A 81 -42.74 13.66 43.67
C ASP A 81 -42.63 13.78 42.11
N LYS A 82 -43.80 13.85 41.46
CA LYS A 82 -44.11 14.27 40.08
C LYS A 82 -43.78 13.34 38.89
N LEU A 83 -44.87 12.82 38.32
CA LEU A 83 -44.98 12.32 36.95
C LEU A 83 -44.84 13.47 35.93
N ASN A 84 -44.40 13.16 34.72
CA ASN A 84 -45.32 13.33 33.57
C ASN A 84 -44.99 12.34 32.43
N THR A 85 -46.02 11.92 31.69
CA THR A 85 -45.91 10.91 30.62
C THR A 85 -45.82 11.55 29.24
N ASN A 86 -45.05 10.95 28.32
CA ASN A 86 -45.60 10.49 27.04
C ASN A 86 -44.63 9.60 26.23
N THR A 87 -45.21 8.77 25.37
CA THR A 87 -44.54 7.79 24.52
C THR A 87 -43.82 8.43 23.33
N LEU A 88 -42.58 8.00 23.08
CA LEU A 88 -41.93 8.13 21.78
C LEU A 88 -41.43 6.76 21.31
N THR A 89 -41.67 6.51 20.02
CA THR A 89 -41.56 5.24 19.30
C THR A 89 -40.20 4.54 19.40
N GLU A 90 -40.21 3.21 19.45
CA GLU A 90 -39.05 2.38 19.15
C GLU A 90 -38.59 2.57 17.70
N LYS A 91 -37.52 3.36 17.49
CA LYS A 91 -36.69 3.34 16.29
C LYS A 91 -35.31 3.90 16.62
N ASN A 92 -34.30 3.45 15.88
CA ASN A 92 -32.91 3.92 15.94
C ASN A 92 -32.21 3.80 17.31
N LYS A 93 -32.06 2.56 17.82
CA LYS A 93 -30.91 2.26 18.68
C LYS A 93 -29.62 2.36 17.84
N LYS A 94 -28.98 3.53 17.84
CA LYS A 94 -27.64 3.71 17.25
C LYS A 94 -26.68 2.74 17.94
N VAL A 95 -25.96 1.91 17.18
CA VAL A 95 -25.01 0.95 17.75
C VAL A 95 -23.80 1.73 18.25
N ILE A 96 -23.72 1.93 19.57
CA ILE A 96 -22.57 2.54 20.21
C ILE A 96 -21.47 1.48 20.32
N PHE A 97 -20.62 1.41 19.30
CA PHE A 97 -19.37 0.67 19.38
C PHE A 97 -18.48 1.30 20.44
N LYS A 98 -18.03 0.52 21.44
CA LYS A 98 -17.01 0.96 22.40
C LYS A 98 -15.63 0.98 21.74
N GLY A 99 -15.37 2.01 20.94
CA GLY A 99 -14.08 2.30 20.32
C GLY A 99 -13.25 3.35 21.08
N GLU A 100 -13.82 3.98 22.11
CA GLU A 100 -13.08 4.84 23.05
C GLU A 100 -12.48 3.95 24.16
N ASP A 101 -11.26 4.30 24.59
CA ASP A 101 -10.44 3.58 25.59
C ASP A 101 -10.04 2.12 25.28
N ASN A 102 -9.40 1.88 24.11
CA ASN A 102 -8.42 0.79 23.99
C ASN A 102 -7.37 1.00 22.87
N MET A 103 -6.23 1.62 23.20
CA MET A 103 -5.13 1.88 22.26
C MET A 103 -4.23 0.65 22.03
N SER A 104 -4.82 -0.52 21.74
CA SER A 104 -4.15 -1.84 21.72
C SER A 104 -4.34 -2.65 20.44
N SER A 105 -4.97 -2.09 19.40
CA SER A 105 -5.03 -2.69 18.05
C SER A 105 -5.07 -1.62 16.94
N THR A 106 -4.00 -0.82 16.82
CA THR A 106 -3.87 0.33 15.90
C THR A 106 -3.88 -0.01 14.39
N LYS A 107 -4.23 -1.24 14.02
CA LYS A 107 -4.17 -1.75 12.65
C LYS A 107 -5.50 -2.25 12.09
N ILE A 108 -6.54 -2.45 12.93
CA ILE A 108 -7.86 -2.93 12.47
C ILE A 108 -8.84 -1.77 12.42
N TYR A 109 -9.56 -1.66 11.30
CA TYR A 109 -10.63 -0.68 11.11
C TYR A 109 -11.90 -1.37 10.60
N TYR A 110 -13.06 -0.77 10.91
CA TYR A 110 -14.38 -1.24 10.49
C TYR A 110 -15.18 -0.11 9.86
N GLY A 111 -15.96 -0.41 8.81
CA GLY A 111 -16.96 0.50 8.25
C GLY A 111 -18.32 -0.18 8.18
N ASP A 112 -19.39 0.55 8.49
CA ASP A 112 -20.75 0.03 8.41
C ASP A 112 -21.25 0.06 6.97
N SER A 113 -21.43 -1.10 6.36
CA SER A 113 -21.93 -1.22 4.99
C SER A 113 -23.38 -0.74 4.81
N LEU A 114 -24.11 -0.48 5.90
CA LEU A 114 -25.44 0.12 5.86
C LEU A 114 -25.42 1.65 5.69
N GLU A 115 -24.25 2.30 5.84
CA GLU A 115 -24.08 3.74 5.59
C GLU A 115 -23.77 4.07 4.12
N VAL A 116 -23.41 3.09 3.28
CA VAL A 116 -22.92 3.33 1.91
C VAL A 116 -23.60 2.47 0.87
N THR A 117 -23.67 2.95 -0.38
CA THR A 117 -24.06 2.13 -1.52
C THR A 117 -22.90 1.17 -1.89
N PRO A 118 -23.01 -0.17 -1.72
CA PRO A 118 -21.95 -1.08 -2.14
C PRO A 118 -21.87 -1.16 -3.68
N VAL A 119 -20.65 -1.32 -4.23
CA VAL A 119 -20.44 -1.46 -5.69
C VAL A 119 -21.10 -2.74 -6.23
N GLY A 120 -20.92 -3.86 -5.51
CA GLY A 120 -21.58 -5.14 -5.79
C GLY A 120 -21.27 -5.68 -7.18
N VAL A 121 -22.26 -5.65 -8.08
CA VAL A 121 -22.16 -6.12 -9.47
C VAL A 121 -22.43 -5.01 -10.50
N MET A 122 -22.55 -3.76 -10.05
CA MET A 122 -22.83 -2.61 -10.93
C MET A 122 -21.55 -2.11 -11.60
N ASP A 123 -21.64 -1.71 -12.86
CA ASP A 123 -20.63 -0.83 -13.45
C ASP A 123 -20.87 0.63 -13.00
N TYR A 124 -20.02 1.57 -13.41
CA TYR A 124 -20.23 2.97 -13.06
C TYR A 124 -21.52 3.57 -13.66
N ASN A 125 -21.97 3.10 -14.82
CA ASN A 125 -23.19 3.59 -15.47
C ASN A 125 -24.46 3.19 -14.69
N ASP A 126 -24.47 2.04 -14.03
CA ASP A 126 -25.58 1.62 -13.15
C ASP A 126 -25.41 2.15 -11.71
N PHE A 127 -24.18 2.21 -11.19
CA PHE A 127 -23.89 2.75 -9.86
C PHE A 127 -24.15 4.27 -9.76
N SER A 128 -23.89 5.03 -10.82
CA SER A 128 -24.16 6.49 -10.85
C SER A 128 -25.65 6.83 -10.87
N LYS A 129 -26.52 5.93 -11.34
CA LYS A 129 -27.99 6.09 -11.32
C LYS A 129 -28.60 5.97 -9.92
N GLN A 130 -27.86 5.46 -8.93
CA GLN A 130 -28.35 5.35 -7.56
C GLN A 130 -28.56 6.75 -6.97
N THR A 131 -29.69 6.95 -6.28
CA THR A 131 -30.09 8.25 -5.70
C THR A 131 -30.28 8.21 -4.19
N LYS A 132 -30.20 7.02 -3.58
CA LYS A 132 -30.24 6.83 -2.14
C LYS A 132 -29.00 7.47 -1.50
N ARG A 133 -29.19 8.09 -0.33
CA ARG A 133 -28.11 8.64 0.49
C ARG A 133 -28.24 8.06 1.89
N GLU A 134 -27.17 7.45 2.37
CA GLU A 134 -27.13 6.77 3.67
C GLU A 134 -26.01 7.30 4.59
N GLN A 135 -25.10 8.14 4.06
CA GLN A 135 -23.98 8.72 4.82
C GLN A 135 -24.02 10.25 4.91
N GLU A 136 -23.64 10.76 6.08
CA GLU A 136 -23.12 12.12 6.23
C GLU A 136 -21.60 12.08 6.10
N ILE A 137 -21.03 12.90 5.21
CA ILE A 137 -19.60 12.93 4.90
C ILE A 137 -19.10 14.38 5.07
N PRO A 138 -18.77 14.82 6.30
CA PRO A 138 -18.38 16.20 6.60
C PRO A 138 -17.16 16.66 5.79
N GLY A 139 -17.22 17.88 5.25
CA GLY A 139 -16.14 18.45 4.44
C GLY A 139 -16.01 17.91 3.01
N PHE A 140 -16.86 16.97 2.59
CA PHE A 140 -16.96 16.52 1.19
C PHE A 140 -18.00 17.33 0.40
N ASP A 141 -17.84 17.41 -0.92
CA ASP A 141 -18.77 18.10 -1.82
C ASP A 141 -20.18 17.45 -1.78
N SER A 142 -21.22 18.28 -1.77
CA SER A 142 -22.63 17.87 -1.73
C SER A 142 -23.07 17.00 -2.93
N LYS A 143 -22.30 16.97 -4.02
CA LYS A 143 -22.52 16.09 -5.19
C LYS A 143 -22.22 14.60 -4.94
N TYR A 144 -21.67 14.25 -3.78
CA TYR A 144 -21.41 12.87 -3.36
C TYR A 144 -22.50 12.38 -2.41
N ARG A 145 -23.05 11.19 -2.68
CA ARG A 145 -24.11 10.57 -1.87
C ARG A 145 -23.56 9.99 -0.57
N ASP A 146 -22.47 9.25 -0.69
CA ASP A 146 -21.77 8.51 0.35
C ASP A 146 -20.27 8.41 -0.05
N PHE A 147 -19.42 7.86 0.83
CA PHE A 147 -17.99 7.80 0.57
C PHE A 147 -17.59 6.81 -0.55
N VAL A 148 -18.42 5.81 -0.87
CA VAL A 148 -18.17 4.92 -2.02
C VAL A 148 -18.49 5.65 -3.33
N ASP A 149 -19.55 6.47 -3.36
CA ASP A 149 -19.85 7.38 -4.47
C ASP A 149 -18.80 8.48 -4.66
N TYR A 150 -18.17 8.97 -3.58
CA TYR A 150 -16.97 9.80 -3.71
C TYR A 150 -15.87 9.07 -4.50
N ILE A 151 -15.43 7.89 -4.06
CA ILE A 151 -14.36 7.12 -4.72
C ILE A 151 -14.71 6.78 -6.17
N MET A 152 -15.89 6.20 -6.43
CA MET A 152 -16.28 5.75 -7.77
C MET A 152 -16.37 6.92 -8.76
N LYS A 153 -16.95 8.06 -8.33
CA LYS A 153 -17.12 9.26 -9.17
C LYS A 153 -15.79 9.95 -9.46
N ILE A 154 -14.91 10.15 -8.48
CA ILE A 154 -13.60 10.77 -8.77
C ILE A 154 -12.75 9.88 -9.68
N THR A 155 -12.82 8.55 -9.51
CA THR A 155 -12.07 7.59 -10.35
C THR A 155 -12.54 7.63 -11.80
N HIS A 156 -13.86 7.58 -12.04
CA HIS A 156 -14.41 7.66 -13.39
C HIS A 156 -14.08 9.01 -14.06
N ASN A 157 -14.32 10.12 -13.38
CA ASN A 157 -14.10 11.46 -13.93
C ASN A 157 -12.62 11.73 -14.26
N ILE A 158 -11.67 11.28 -13.42
CA ILE A 158 -10.23 11.45 -13.68
C ILE A 158 -9.77 10.58 -14.87
N TRP A 159 -10.18 9.31 -14.91
CA TRP A 159 -9.59 8.33 -15.81
C TRP A 159 -10.36 8.09 -17.12
N GLU A 160 -11.69 7.98 -17.08
CA GLU A 160 -12.51 7.64 -18.26
C GLU A 160 -13.00 8.91 -18.97
N GLU A 161 -13.49 9.92 -18.23
CA GLU A 161 -13.82 11.24 -18.80
C GLU A 161 -12.58 12.10 -19.10
N LYS A 162 -11.41 11.70 -18.59
CA LYS A 162 -10.12 12.42 -18.72
C LYS A 162 -10.15 13.83 -18.10
N GLY A 163 -10.93 14.00 -17.04
CA GLY A 163 -10.96 15.17 -16.19
C GLY A 163 -9.76 15.23 -15.24
N ILE A 164 -8.52 15.27 -15.77
CA ILE A 164 -7.28 15.38 -14.97
C ILE A 164 -7.36 16.55 -13.97
N GLY A 165 -8.06 17.63 -14.34
CA GLY A 165 -8.28 18.80 -13.46
C GLY A 165 -8.97 18.48 -12.13
N VAL A 166 -9.78 17.42 -12.05
CA VAL A 166 -10.46 16.98 -10.80
C VAL A 166 -9.45 16.63 -9.70
N ILE A 167 -8.21 16.26 -10.05
CA ILE A 167 -7.12 16.05 -9.08
C ILE A 167 -6.88 17.30 -8.22
N TYR A 168 -7.04 18.52 -8.79
CA TYR A 168 -6.95 19.78 -8.04
C TYR A 168 -8.07 20.00 -7.02
N ASP A 169 -9.18 19.26 -7.12
CA ASP A 169 -10.28 19.25 -6.15
C ASP A 169 -10.15 18.13 -5.12
N THR A 170 -9.55 16.99 -5.50
CA THR A 170 -9.63 15.71 -4.75
C THR A 170 -8.33 15.19 -4.15
N TYR A 171 -7.16 15.74 -4.50
CA TYR A 171 -5.87 15.34 -3.92
C TYR A 171 -5.23 16.48 -3.14
N HIS A 172 -4.64 16.20 -1.98
CA HIS A 172 -3.92 17.20 -1.20
C HIS A 172 -2.65 17.67 -1.94
N ASN A 173 -2.29 18.94 -1.79
CA ASN A 173 -1.13 19.53 -2.50
C ASN A 173 0.17 18.77 -2.19
N ASN A 174 0.30 18.28 -0.95
CA ASN A 174 1.43 17.50 -0.45
C ASN A 174 1.04 16.01 -0.25
N VAL A 175 0.23 15.44 -1.15
CA VAL A 175 -0.11 14.00 -1.09
C VAL A 175 1.14 13.13 -1.25
N THR A 176 1.27 12.08 -0.44
CA THR A 176 2.27 11.02 -0.64
C THR A 176 1.60 9.83 -1.32
N MET A 177 2.16 9.34 -2.42
CA MET A 177 1.68 8.17 -3.15
C MET A 177 2.75 7.09 -3.18
N HIS A 178 2.55 6.02 -2.40
CA HIS A 178 3.45 4.87 -2.31
C HIS A 178 3.22 3.92 -3.50
N CYS A 179 4.29 3.51 -4.17
CA CYS A 179 4.29 2.68 -5.39
C CYS A 179 5.45 1.66 -5.31
N GLY A 180 5.22 0.56 -4.58
CA GLY A 180 6.25 -0.44 -4.32
C GLY A 180 7.40 0.15 -3.50
N SER A 181 8.63 -0.01 -4.00
CA SER A 181 9.86 0.59 -3.45
C SER A 181 10.07 2.07 -3.77
N SER A 182 9.10 2.74 -4.41
CA SER A 182 9.20 4.15 -4.81
C SER A 182 7.98 4.98 -4.39
N ASN A 183 8.20 6.23 -4.00
CA ASN A 183 7.13 7.15 -3.60
C ASN A 183 7.11 8.37 -4.52
N LEU A 184 5.92 8.81 -4.92
CA LEU A 184 5.71 10.12 -5.53
C LEU A 184 5.22 11.11 -4.47
N VAL A 185 5.63 12.38 -4.56
CA VAL A 185 5.35 13.38 -3.51
C VAL A 185 4.83 14.67 -4.12
N GLY A 186 3.56 14.95 -3.80
CA GLY A 186 2.85 16.15 -4.20
C GLY A 186 2.02 16.00 -5.47
N ILE A 187 1.01 16.85 -5.56
CA ILE A 187 -0.07 16.78 -6.56
C ILE A 187 0.40 16.79 -8.03
N LYS A 188 1.56 17.39 -8.32
CA LYS A 188 2.13 17.45 -9.68
C LYS A 188 2.58 16.09 -10.20
N ASP A 189 3.10 15.23 -9.32
CA ASP A 189 3.55 13.89 -9.71
C ASP A 189 2.34 12.98 -10.00
N VAL A 190 1.25 13.12 -9.23
CA VAL A 190 -0.04 12.43 -9.49
C VAL A 190 -0.60 12.83 -10.86
N ILE A 191 -0.61 14.12 -11.18
CA ILE A 191 -1.02 14.65 -12.50
C ILE A 191 -0.11 14.09 -13.61
N SER A 192 1.21 14.11 -13.41
CA SER A 192 2.19 13.60 -14.38
C SER A 192 2.02 12.10 -14.65
N ASN A 193 1.85 11.29 -13.61
CA ASN A 193 1.63 9.84 -13.70
C ASN A 193 0.29 9.50 -14.38
N THR A 194 -0.77 10.26 -14.08
CA THR A 194 -2.08 10.13 -14.73
C THR A 194 -1.98 10.43 -16.22
N LEU A 195 -1.33 11.54 -16.61
CA LEU A 195 -1.11 11.91 -18.01
C LEU A 195 -0.27 10.89 -18.77
N GLN A 196 0.83 10.39 -18.19
CA GLN A 196 1.66 9.33 -18.78
C GLN A 196 0.87 8.03 -18.98
N THR A 197 0.10 7.61 -17.96
CA THR A 197 -0.73 6.40 -18.04
C THR A 197 -1.82 6.54 -19.11
N LEU A 198 -2.47 7.71 -19.23
CA LEU A 198 -3.47 7.99 -20.26
C LEU A 198 -2.88 8.17 -21.67
N HIS A 199 -1.60 8.53 -21.80
CA HIS A 199 -0.90 8.51 -23.09
C HIS A 199 -0.64 7.08 -23.55
N ALA A 200 -0.06 6.24 -22.67
CA ALA A 200 0.23 4.84 -22.97
C ALA A 200 -1.04 4.00 -23.27
N PHE A 201 -2.15 4.34 -22.60
CA PHE A 201 -3.42 3.60 -22.60
C PHE A 201 -4.64 4.53 -22.77
N PRO A 202 -4.84 5.15 -23.95
CA PRO A 202 -5.81 6.23 -24.15
C PRO A 202 -7.27 5.75 -24.26
N ASP A 203 -7.52 4.45 -24.31
CA ASP A 203 -8.83 3.79 -24.30
C ASP A 203 -9.13 3.07 -22.97
N ARG A 204 -8.28 3.24 -21.94
CA ARG A 204 -8.37 2.53 -20.66
C ARG A 204 -9.72 2.74 -19.99
N ARG A 205 -10.38 1.63 -19.62
CA ARG A 205 -11.57 1.59 -18.76
C ARG A 205 -11.25 0.97 -17.41
N LEU A 206 -11.91 1.45 -16.35
CA LEU A 206 -11.66 1.06 -14.96
C LEU A 206 -12.93 0.47 -14.34
N ILE A 207 -13.00 -0.86 -14.28
CA ILE A 207 -14.13 -1.57 -13.63
C ILE A 207 -13.82 -1.65 -12.14
N GLY A 208 -14.41 -0.76 -11.35
CA GLY A 208 -14.43 -0.88 -9.89
C GLY A 208 -15.18 -2.16 -9.50
N GLN A 209 -14.52 -3.06 -8.76
CA GLN A 209 -15.09 -4.33 -8.30
C GLN A 209 -15.53 -4.29 -6.85
N ASN A 210 -14.80 -3.60 -5.98
CA ASN A 210 -15.22 -3.34 -4.61
C ASN A 210 -14.51 -2.10 -4.04
N VAL A 211 -15.15 -1.43 -3.08
CA VAL A 211 -14.58 -0.35 -2.27
C VAL A 211 -14.82 -0.69 -0.81
N ILE A 212 -13.78 -1.19 -0.16
CA ILE A 212 -13.75 -1.50 1.28
C ILE A 212 -13.35 -0.20 1.99
N TRP A 213 -14.04 0.19 3.06
CA TRP A 213 -13.89 1.52 3.68
C TRP A 213 -14.06 1.49 5.20
N SER A 214 -13.57 2.53 5.88
CA SER A 214 -13.84 2.81 7.30
C SER A 214 -13.74 4.30 7.62
N ASN A 215 -14.28 4.71 8.76
CA ASN A 215 -13.98 6.01 9.37
C ASN A 215 -12.49 6.09 9.78
N PHE A 216 -11.97 7.32 9.89
CA PHE A 216 -10.58 7.63 10.27
C PHE A 216 -10.51 8.93 11.07
N GLY A 217 -10.51 8.83 12.40
CA GLY A 217 -10.72 9.98 13.27
C GLY A 217 -12.16 10.51 13.17
N ALA A 218 -12.34 11.83 13.32
CA ALA A 218 -13.66 12.46 13.29
C ALA A 218 -14.16 12.78 11.87
N ASP A 219 -13.31 13.38 11.02
CA ASP A 219 -13.69 13.96 9.72
C ASP A 219 -12.97 13.28 8.53
N GLY A 220 -12.48 12.06 8.75
CA GLY A 220 -11.66 11.32 7.79
C GLY A 220 -12.18 9.92 7.49
N PHE A 221 -11.71 9.37 6.38
CA PHE A 221 -12.08 8.05 5.89
C PHE A 221 -10.86 7.34 5.31
N LEU A 222 -10.76 6.03 5.57
CA LEU A 222 -9.86 5.12 4.83
C LEU A 222 -10.65 4.35 3.79
N SER A 223 -10.01 4.01 2.68
CA SER A 223 -10.57 3.16 1.63
C SER A 223 -9.55 2.16 1.09
N SER A 224 -10.04 1.15 0.37
CA SER A 224 -9.27 0.17 -0.40
C SER A 224 -10.12 -0.26 -1.59
N HIS A 225 -9.72 0.15 -2.80
CA HIS A 225 -10.49 -0.02 -4.03
C HIS A 225 -9.85 -1.13 -4.86
N ARG A 226 -10.62 -2.17 -5.21
CA ARG A 226 -10.18 -3.19 -6.16
C ARG A 226 -10.73 -2.86 -7.55
N VAL A 227 -9.85 -2.71 -8.53
CA VAL A 227 -10.19 -2.31 -9.90
C VAL A 227 -9.62 -3.30 -10.91
N LEU A 228 -10.44 -3.74 -11.85
CA LEU A 228 -10.02 -4.44 -13.06
C LEU A 228 -9.97 -3.44 -14.22
N SER A 229 -8.78 -3.21 -14.78
CA SER A 229 -8.59 -2.33 -15.94
C SER A 229 -8.58 -3.13 -17.24
N THR A 230 -9.13 -2.56 -18.31
CA THR A 230 -8.91 -3.03 -19.69
C THR A 230 -8.42 -1.87 -20.55
N ALA A 231 -7.47 -2.12 -21.44
CA ALA A 231 -6.85 -1.07 -22.27
C ALA A 231 -6.16 -1.64 -23.51
N THR A 232 -5.80 -0.76 -24.45
CA THR A 232 -4.93 -1.04 -25.59
C THR A 232 -3.71 -0.12 -25.52
N ASN A 233 -2.51 -0.69 -25.67
CA ASN A 233 -1.27 0.07 -25.61
C ASN A 233 -1.00 0.80 -26.94
N LEU A 234 -1.52 2.03 -27.04
CA LEU A 234 -1.51 2.84 -28.27
C LEU A 234 -0.52 4.03 -28.23
N GLY A 235 0.03 4.35 -27.06
CA GLY A 235 1.13 5.30 -26.89
C GLY A 235 2.35 4.64 -26.24
N ASP A 236 3.47 5.35 -26.25
CA ASP A 236 4.69 4.87 -25.60
C ASP A 236 4.52 4.86 -24.08
N SER A 237 5.25 3.98 -23.41
CA SER A 237 5.06 3.68 -21.99
C SER A 237 6.38 3.58 -21.24
N ASN A 238 6.31 3.60 -19.90
CA ASN A 238 7.47 3.37 -19.03
C ASN A 238 8.01 1.91 -19.13
N PHE A 239 7.38 1.05 -19.93
CA PHE A 239 7.87 -0.31 -20.26
C PHE A 239 8.53 -0.39 -21.64
N GLY A 240 8.32 0.61 -22.51
CA GLY A 240 8.77 0.61 -23.90
C GLY A 240 7.74 1.20 -24.89
N PRO A 241 8.05 1.15 -26.20
CA PRO A 241 7.21 1.73 -27.25
C PRO A 241 5.82 1.10 -27.38
N ALA A 242 4.89 1.82 -28.02
CA ALA A 242 3.53 1.36 -28.31
C ALA A 242 3.49 0.02 -29.06
N THR A 243 2.91 -1.00 -28.42
CA THR A 243 2.82 -2.38 -28.96
C THR A 243 1.53 -2.68 -29.72
N GLY A 244 0.53 -1.81 -29.64
CA GLY A 244 -0.81 -2.00 -30.21
C GLY A 244 -1.64 -3.11 -29.54
N ARG A 245 -1.14 -3.75 -28.48
CA ARG A 245 -1.80 -4.89 -27.85
C ARG A 245 -2.89 -4.47 -26.88
N LYS A 246 -4.00 -5.21 -26.90
CA LYS A 246 -5.06 -5.13 -25.88
C LYS A 246 -4.69 -5.99 -24.68
N ILE A 247 -4.86 -5.45 -23.48
CA ILE A 247 -4.47 -6.05 -22.20
C ILE A 247 -5.58 -5.90 -21.15
N ASN A 248 -5.49 -6.69 -20.09
CA ASN A 248 -6.27 -6.52 -18.85
C ASN A 248 -5.34 -6.59 -17.62
N PHE A 249 -5.64 -5.88 -16.53
CA PHE A 249 -4.83 -5.95 -15.32
C PHE A 249 -5.58 -5.51 -14.06
N ARG A 250 -5.22 -6.11 -12.91
CA ARG A 250 -5.71 -5.73 -11.59
C ARG A 250 -4.94 -4.51 -11.05
N THR A 251 -5.61 -3.67 -10.28
CA THR A 251 -5.00 -2.61 -9.48
C THR A 251 -5.78 -2.53 -8.17
N VAL A 252 -5.07 -2.42 -7.05
CA VAL A 252 -5.66 -2.13 -5.74
C VAL A 252 -5.07 -0.82 -5.23
N ILE A 253 -5.93 0.08 -4.75
CA ILE A 253 -5.55 1.41 -4.30
C ILE A 253 -6.10 1.63 -2.89
N ASP A 254 -5.22 1.90 -1.94
CA ASP A 254 -5.59 2.36 -0.60
C ASP A 254 -5.50 3.89 -0.54
N CYS A 255 -6.52 4.57 -0.02
CA CYS A 255 -6.46 6.03 0.19
C CYS A 255 -6.86 6.42 1.61
N ALA A 256 -6.12 7.34 2.22
CA ALA A 256 -6.50 8.10 3.40
C ALA A 256 -7.01 9.49 2.96
N THR A 257 -8.24 9.84 3.36
CA THR A 257 -8.99 10.99 2.84
C THR A 257 -9.60 11.82 3.98
N THR A 258 -9.50 13.15 3.91
CA THR A 258 -10.15 14.10 4.83
C THR A 258 -10.60 15.33 4.05
N ASN A 259 -11.75 15.92 4.40
CA ASN A 259 -12.25 17.18 3.81
C ASN A 259 -12.15 17.23 2.26
N ASN A 260 -12.70 16.21 1.56
CA ASN A 260 -12.62 16.08 0.10
C ASN A 260 -11.21 15.87 -0.49
N ARG A 261 -10.15 15.64 0.32
CA ARG A 261 -8.77 15.49 -0.16
C ARG A 261 -8.14 14.15 0.26
N ILE A 262 -7.69 13.37 -0.72
CA ILE A 262 -6.76 12.25 -0.54
C ILE A 262 -5.41 12.84 -0.15
N HIS A 263 -4.91 12.53 1.04
CA HIS A 263 -3.63 13.03 1.55
C HIS A 263 -2.53 11.97 1.60
N GLU A 264 -2.90 10.69 1.58
CA GLU A 264 -1.97 9.58 1.39
C GLU A 264 -2.62 8.45 0.57
N GLU A 265 -1.86 7.85 -0.34
CA GLU A 265 -2.30 6.78 -1.22
C GLU A 265 -1.24 5.67 -1.31
N TRP A 266 -1.65 4.40 -1.34
CA TRP A 266 -0.79 3.27 -1.69
C TRP A 266 -1.37 2.59 -2.92
N LEU A 267 -0.69 2.72 -4.06
CA LEU A 267 -1.12 2.19 -5.35
C LEU A 267 -0.33 0.92 -5.67
N VAL A 268 -1.06 -0.18 -5.86
CA VAL A 268 -0.50 -1.48 -6.23
C VAL A 268 -1.10 -1.92 -7.57
N ARG A 269 -0.25 -2.15 -8.57
CA ARG A 269 -0.64 -2.55 -9.92
C ARG A 269 0.14 -3.78 -10.35
N ASP A 270 -0.54 -4.72 -11.00
CA ASP A 270 0.10 -5.90 -11.59
C ASP A 270 0.82 -5.53 -12.89
N ASN A 271 1.92 -4.78 -12.77
CA ASN A 271 2.73 -4.36 -13.91
C ASN A 271 3.46 -5.55 -14.56
N LEU A 272 3.66 -6.66 -13.84
CA LEU A 272 4.26 -7.88 -14.39
C LEU A 272 3.32 -8.54 -15.41
N TRP A 273 2.01 -8.56 -15.11
CA TRP A 273 1.01 -9.01 -16.07
C TRP A 273 0.87 -8.06 -17.27
N ILE A 274 0.98 -6.75 -17.06
CA ILE A 274 1.02 -5.77 -18.15
C ILE A 274 2.19 -6.07 -19.10
N VAL A 275 3.42 -6.05 -18.59
CA VAL A 275 4.65 -6.27 -19.39
C VAL A 275 4.61 -7.60 -20.14
N THR A 276 4.10 -8.66 -19.50
CA THR A 276 3.93 -9.99 -20.10
C THR A 276 2.93 -9.97 -21.28
N GLN A 277 1.76 -9.36 -21.12
CA GLN A 277 0.77 -9.26 -22.21
C GLN A 277 1.25 -8.38 -23.36
N LEU A 278 1.98 -7.30 -23.07
CA LEU A 278 2.65 -6.45 -24.06
C LEU A 278 3.67 -7.25 -24.92
N GLY A 279 4.09 -8.44 -24.46
CA GLY A 279 5.05 -9.31 -25.16
C GLY A 279 6.49 -8.85 -25.01
N LEU A 280 6.76 -8.03 -23.99
CA LEU A 280 8.08 -7.57 -23.62
C LEU A 280 8.70 -8.58 -22.64
N ASN A 281 10.03 -8.67 -22.60
CA ASN A 281 10.72 -9.53 -21.62
C ASN A 281 10.76 -8.81 -20.25
N PRO A 282 10.13 -9.33 -19.18
CA PRO A 282 10.14 -8.70 -17.86
C PRO A 282 11.54 -8.42 -17.33
N GLN A 283 12.52 -9.28 -17.61
CA GLN A 283 13.89 -9.11 -17.10
C GLN A 283 14.61 -7.92 -17.76
N GLU A 284 14.45 -7.72 -19.06
CA GLU A 284 15.08 -6.59 -19.78
C GLU A 284 14.37 -5.25 -19.47
N VAL A 285 13.05 -5.28 -19.29
CA VAL A 285 12.29 -4.10 -18.81
C VAL A 285 12.71 -3.76 -17.38
N ALA A 286 12.87 -4.75 -16.49
CA ALA A 286 13.32 -4.54 -15.11
C ALA A 286 14.73 -3.92 -15.02
N LYS A 287 15.71 -4.42 -15.81
CA LYS A 287 17.04 -3.79 -15.93
C LYS A 287 16.94 -2.35 -16.42
N SER A 288 16.11 -2.10 -17.43
CA SER A 288 15.90 -0.75 -17.99
C SER A 288 15.30 0.20 -16.96
N MET A 289 14.33 -0.26 -16.16
CA MET A 289 13.75 0.49 -15.04
C MET A 289 14.76 0.74 -13.92
N ALA A 290 15.62 -0.24 -13.61
CA ALA A 290 16.69 -0.10 -12.61
C ALA A 290 17.71 0.98 -13.04
N LYS A 291 18.27 0.87 -14.25
CA LYS A 291 19.21 1.84 -14.84
C LYS A 291 18.63 3.25 -14.96
N ALA A 292 17.34 3.36 -15.28
CA ALA A 292 16.63 4.64 -15.27
C ALA A 292 16.47 5.23 -13.86
N SER A 293 16.28 4.38 -12.83
CA SER A 293 16.10 4.82 -11.45
C SER A 293 17.37 5.40 -10.81
N GLU A 294 18.56 4.90 -11.20
CA GLU A 294 19.86 5.38 -10.71
C GLU A 294 20.05 6.89 -10.95
N SER A 295 19.57 7.40 -12.09
CA SER A 295 19.58 8.83 -12.42
C SER A 295 18.68 9.71 -11.54
N LYS A 296 17.79 9.10 -10.74
CA LYS A 296 16.81 9.77 -9.88
C LYS A 296 17.06 9.58 -8.38
N VAL A 297 18.13 8.89 -7.97
CA VAL A 297 18.45 8.67 -6.55
C VAL A 297 18.99 9.96 -5.92
N LEU A 298 18.09 10.88 -5.60
CA LEU A 298 18.28 11.77 -4.47
C LEU A 298 18.35 10.92 -3.20
N SER A 299 19.23 11.29 -2.26
CA SER A 299 19.69 10.45 -1.15
C SER A 299 18.68 10.29 0.00
N LEU A 300 17.43 9.95 -0.33
CA LEU A 300 16.28 9.86 0.59
C LEU A 300 15.45 8.59 0.44
N GLN A 301 15.73 7.71 -0.55
CA GLN A 301 15.36 6.30 -0.40
C GLN A 301 16.25 5.70 0.69
N SER A 302 15.67 5.45 1.87
CA SER A 302 16.36 4.74 2.95
C SER A 302 16.67 3.32 2.50
N THR A 303 17.94 3.03 2.21
CA THR A 303 18.41 1.66 2.09
C THR A 303 18.18 0.96 3.41
N TYR A 304 17.20 0.05 3.46
CA TYR A 304 16.92 -0.77 4.63
C TYR A 304 18.22 -1.42 5.11
N GLY A 305 18.54 -1.19 6.38
CA GLY A 305 19.83 -1.57 6.93
C GLY A 305 19.98 -3.09 7.00
N ILE A 306 21.23 -3.56 6.98
CA ILE A 306 21.56 -4.95 7.32
C ILE A 306 20.91 -5.33 8.67
N CYS A 307 20.86 -4.41 9.63
CA CYS A 307 20.18 -4.60 10.92
C CYS A 307 18.68 -4.92 10.79
N GLU A 308 17.94 -4.22 9.94
CA GLU A 308 16.49 -4.44 9.77
C GLU A 308 16.22 -5.74 8.96
N SER A 309 17.17 -6.15 8.12
CA SER A 309 17.15 -7.47 7.49
C SER A 309 17.57 -8.60 8.45
N MET A 310 18.21 -8.29 9.57
CA MET A 310 18.47 -9.25 10.65
C MET A 310 17.24 -9.49 11.53
N ASP A 311 16.25 -8.60 11.56
CA ASP A 311 15.03 -8.82 12.35
C ASP A 311 14.23 -10.05 11.88
N GLY A 312 14.30 -10.37 10.57
CA GLY A 312 13.76 -11.59 9.99
C GLY A 312 14.47 -12.89 10.42
N GLN A 313 15.61 -12.79 11.11
CA GLN A 313 16.36 -13.93 11.66
C GLN A 313 15.96 -14.26 13.11
N PHE A 314 15.29 -13.35 13.82
CA PHE A 314 14.70 -13.65 15.13
C PHE A 314 13.44 -14.50 14.99
N MET A 315 13.04 -15.21 16.06
CA MET A 315 11.78 -15.97 16.04
C MET A 315 10.60 -14.99 15.92
N PRO A 316 9.81 -15.01 14.82
CA PRO A 316 8.77 -14.02 14.61
C PRO A 316 7.66 -14.19 15.65
N THR A 317 7.10 -13.07 16.12
CA THR A 317 6.00 -13.06 17.08
C THR A 317 4.80 -13.81 16.52
N LYS A 318 4.41 -14.92 17.17
CA LYS A 318 3.14 -15.59 16.91
C LYS A 318 2.02 -14.67 17.40
N TYR A 319 1.29 -14.08 16.47
CA TYR A 319 0.07 -13.39 16.81
C TYR A 319 -0.98 -14.41 17.27
N GLN A 320 -1.79 -14.00 18.23
CA GLN A 320 -2.99 -14.71 18.68
C GLN A 320 -4.12 -13.69 18.68
N ALA A 321 -5.28 -14.06 18.13
CA ALA A 321 -6.44 -13.17 18.09
C ALA A 321 -6.85 -12.75 19.51
N LYS A 322 -7.10 -11.44 19.72
CA LYS A 322 -7.54 -10.90 21.02
C LYS A 322 -9.00 -11.21 21.34
N ASP A 323 -9.81 -11.36 20.30
CA ASP A 323 -11.24 -11.64 20.32
C ASP A 323 -11.66 -12.43 19.06
N ASP A 324 -12.94 -12.81 18.99
CA ASP A 324 -13.50 -13.57 17.86
C ASP A 324 -13.83 -12.70 16.62
N SER A 325 -13.35 -11.44 16.55
CA SER A 325 -13.65 -10.57 15.42
C SER A 325 -12.86 -10.94 14.16
N VAL A 326 -13.44 -10.66 12.99
CA VAL A 326 -12.82 -10.97 11.70
C VAL A 326 -11.46 -10.26 11.53
N GLY A 327 -11.29 -9.04 12.05
CA GLY A 327 -10.00 -8.34 11.99
C GLY A 327 -8.89 -9.05 12.77
N GLU A 328 -9.18 -9.49 14.00
CA GLU A 328 -8.22 -10.21 14.86
C GLU A 328 -7.94 -11.63 14.32
N MET A 329 -8.96 -12.32 13.79
CA MET A 329 -8.79 -13.57 13.02
C MET A 329 -7.82 -13.40 11.85
N MET A 330 -7.96 -12.32 11.07
CA MET A 330 -7.12 -12.09 9.88
C MET A 330 -5.68 -11.69 10.24
N LEU A 331 -5.46 -10.99 11.37
CA LEU A 331 -4.12 -10.80 11.91
C LEU A 331 -3.48 -12.12 12.37
N GLU A 332 -4.24 -13.02 13.02
CA GLU A 332 -3.74 -14.34 13.39
C GLU A 332 -3.38 -15.18 12.14
N MET A 333 -4.28 -15.22 11.15
CA MET A 333 -4.08 -15.93 9.89
C MET A 333 -2.80 -15.47 9.18
N THR A 334 -2.66 -14.16 8.96
CA THR A 334 -1.53 -13.60 8.19
C THR A 334 -0.21 -13.74 8.93
N SER A 335 -0.20 -13.53 10.25
CA SER A 335 0.97 -13.80 11.11
C SER A 335 1.42 -15.25 11.01
N ARG A 336 0.50 -16.22 11.07
CA ARG A 336 0.85 -17.65 11.12
C ARG A 336 1.24 -18.20 9.75
N ILE A 337 0.49 -17.87 8.69
CA ILE A 337 0.75 -18.36 7.34
C ILE A 337 1.99 -17.72 6.72
N TYR A 338 2.13 -16.39 6.75
CA TYR A 338 3.19 -15.67 6.01
C TYR A 338 4.42 -15.35 6.86
N ASN A 339 4.23 -14.82 8.08
CA ASN A 339 5.37 -14.45 8.93
C ASN A 339 6.02 -15.70 9.57
N TYR A 340 5.22 -16.49 10.29
CA TYR A 340 5.67 -17.75 10.94
C TYR A 340 5.76 -18.94 9.96
N LYS A 341 5.31 -18.79 8.71
CA LYS A 341 5.47 -19.79 7.63
C LYS A 341 4.77 -21.14 7.93
N TYR A 342 3.71 -21.15 8.75
CA TYR A 342 2.81 -22.30 8.92
C TYR A 342 1.84 -22.42 7.72
N ILE A 343 2.39 -22.65 6.53
CA ILE A 343 1.63 -22.82 5.28
C ILE A 343 0.64 -23.99 5.38
N ASN A 344 0.94 -25.01 6.19
CA ASN A 344 0.04 -26.11 6.53
C ASN A 344 -1.30 -25.63 7.14
N GLU A 345 -1.36 -24.46 7.78
CA GLU A 345 -2.56 -23.90 8.38
C GLU A 345 -3.51 -23.20 7.39
N VAL A 346 -3.19 -23.11 6.09
CA VAL A 346 -4.19 -22.71 5.06
C VAL A 346 -5.49 -23.52 5.22
N LYS A 347 -5.40 -24.81 5.57
CA LYS A 347 -6.56 -25.70 5.79
C LYS A 347 -7.40 -25.34 7.05
N LYS A 348 -6.84 -24.57 8.00
CA LYS A 348 -7.58 -23.97 9.13
C LYS A 348 -8.42 -22.79 8.65
N TYR A 349 -7.83 -21.83 7.92
CA TYR A 349 -8.45 -20.53 7.66
C TYR A 349 -9.19 -20.40 6.32
N TYR A 350 -8.95 -21.25 5.33
CA TYR A 350 -9.60 -21.21 4.03
C TYR A 350 -10.70 -22.28 3.95
N HIS A 351 -11.71 -22.09 3.10
CA HIS A 351 -12.62 -23.16 2.67
C HIS A 351 -11.90 -24.17 1.75
N ASP A 352 -12.45 -25.37 1.60
CA ASP A 352 -11.88 -26.43 0.76
C ASP A 352 -11.96 -26.11 -0.73
N ASN A 353 -13.02 -25.41 -1.14
CA ASN A 353 -13.23 -24.85 -2.46
C ASN A 353 -12.81 -23.37 -2.60
N ALA A 354 -11.95 -22.86 -1.71
CA ALA A 354 -11.52 -21.47 -1.76
C ALA A 354 -10.73 -21.15 -3.03
N VAL A 355 -10.93 -19.95 -3.58
CA VAL A 355 -10.25 -19.46 -4.79
C VAL A 355 -9.35 -18.28 -4.45
N VAL A 356 -8.11 -18.29 -4.93
CA VAL A 356 -7.16 -17.18 -4.76
C VAL A 356 -6.72 -16.67 -6.12
N HIS A 357 -7.15 -15.46 -6.46
CA HIS A 357 -6.75 -14.72 -7.66
C HIS A 357 -5.40 -14.04 -7.41
N PHE A 358 -4.33 -14.66 -7.90
CA PHE A 358 -2.96 -14.18 -7.77
C PHE A 358 -2.60 -13.21 -8.92
N ILE A 359 -1.42 -12.58 -8.84
CA ILE A 359 -0.87 -11.77 -9.92
C ILE A 359 -0.50 -12.64 -11.15
N CYS A 360 -0.33 -11.99 -12.31
CA CYS A 360 -0.19 -12.66 -13.62
C CYS A 360 -1.42 -13.49 -14.02
N ASP A 361 -2.59 -13.07 -13.55
CA ASP A 361 -3.91 -13.65 -13.85
C ASP A 361 -3.99 -15.17 -13.61
N LYS A 362 -3.43 -15.60 -12.47
CA LYS A 362 -3.41 -17.00 -12.02
C LYS A 362 -4.46 -17.21 -10.93
N ASP A 363 -5.44 -18.05 -11.21
CA ASP A 363 -6.43 -18.49 -10.23
C ASP A 363 -5.97 -19.82 -9.60
N LEU A 364 -5.98 -19.88 -8.26
CA LEU A 364 -5.54 -21.03 -7.46
C LEU A 364 -6.74 -21.61 -6.71
N ASN A 365 -6.94 -22.92 -6.80
CA ASN A 365 -8.17 -23.59 -6.42
C ASN A 365 -7.92 -24.62 -5.32
N GLY A 366 -8.50 -24.37 -4.14
CA GLY A 366 -8.36 -25.24 -2.99
C GLY A 366 -6.93 -25.28 -2.42
N TYR A 367 -6.76 -26.04 -1.35
CA TYR A 367 -5.62 -25.86 -0.46
C TYR A 367 -4.25 -26.05 -1.11
N ASP A 368 -4.07 -27.05 -1.97
CA ASP A 368 -2.73 -27.47 -2.38
C ASP A 368 -2.11 -26.51 -3.42
N GLU A 369 -2.92 -25.89 -4.30
CA GLU A 369 -2.46 -24.83 -5.21
C GLU A 369 -2.14 -23.52 -4.44
N ILE A 370 -2.97 -23.16 -3.46
CA ILE A 370 -2.77 -22.00 -2.58
C ILE A 370 -1.46 -22.18 -1.77
N GLN A 371 -1.28 -23.35 -1.15
CA GLN A 371 -0.06 -23.69 -0.41
C GLN A 371 1.18 -23.67 -1.31
N GLY A 372 1.07 -24.20 -2.53
CA GLY A 372 2.15 -24.16 -3.53
C GLY A 372 2.56 -22.75 -3.93
N MET A 373 1.62 -21.83 -4.15
CA MET A 373 1.96 -20.44 -4.52
C MET A 373 2.53 -19.66 -3.33
N ILE A 374 2.00 -19.85 -2.11
CA ILE A 374 2.55 -19.19 -0.90
C ILE A 374 4.00 -19.67 -0.66
N VAL A 375 4.29 -20.97 -0.84
CA VAL A 375 5.67 -21.48 -0.86
C VAL A 375 6.49 -20.82 -1.96
N SER A 376 5.99 -20.73 -3.20
CA SER A 376 6.72 -20.13 -4.32
C SER A 376 7.07 -18.66 -4.08
N LEU A 377 6.13 -17.86 -3.56
CA LEU A 377 6.36 -16.46 -3.22
C LEU A 377 7.41 -16.32 -2.12
N LEU A 378 7.18 -16.97 -0.97
CA LEU A 378 8.06 -16.87 0.21
C LEU A 378 9.45 -17.48 -0.04
N ALA A 379 9.57 -18.50 -0.88
CA ALA A 379 10.86 -19.06 -1.30
C ALA A 379 11.71 -18.07 -2.12
N SER A 380 11.17 -16.94 -2.56
CA SER A 380 11.95 -15.87 -3.21
C SER A 380 12.71 -15.00 -2.21
N ILE A 381 12.16 -14.88 -0.98
CA ILE A 381 12.69 -14.05 0.11
C ILE A 381 12.53 -14.88 1.41
N PRO A 382 13.27 -16.00 1.57
CA PRO A 382 12.99 -17.00 2.61
C PRO A 382 13.22 -16.47 4.04
N ASN A 383 14.19 -15.56 4.21
CA ASN A 383 14.42 -14.81 5.46
C ASN A 383 13.45 -13.63 5.68
N GLY A 384 12.45 -13.48 4.81
CA GLY A 384 11.57 -12.32 4.77
C GLY A 384 10.64 -12.20 5.98
N SER A 385 10.63 -11.02 6.58
CA SER A 385 9.67 -10.57 7.58
C SER A 385 8.40 -10.06 6.89
N TYR A 386 7.23 -10.54 7.33
CA TYR A 386 5.93 -10.14 6.79
C TYR A 386 5.17 -9.31 7.82
N GLU A 387 4.98 -8.02 7.53
CA GLU A 387 4.20 -7.09 8.35
C GLU A 387 2.87 -6.78 7.67
N VAL A 388 1.76 -6.93 8.40
CA VAL A 388 0.50 -6.26 8.06
C VAL A 388 0.57 -4.82 8.55
N GLU A 389 0.37 -3.84 7.66
CA GLU A 389 0.23 -2.43 8.04
C GLU A 389 -1.19 -2.14 8.53
N ARG A 390 -2.20 -2.60 7.78
CA ARG A 390 -3.62 -2.29 8.02
C ARG A 390 -4.52 -3.47 7.62
N VAL A 391 -5.58 -3.66 8.39
CA VAL A 391 -6.76 -4.47 8.09
C VAL A 391 -7.98 -3.55 8.09
N THR A 392 -8.90 -3.69 7.13
CA THR A 392 -10.16 -2.93 7.11
C THR A 392 -11.31 -3.83 6.67
N CYS A 393 -12.39 -3.85 7.44
CA CYS A 393 -13.47 -4.83 7.28
C CYS A 393 -14.84 -4.16 7.10
N ASN A 394 -15.62 -4.65 6.14
CA ASN A 394 -17.01 -4.29 5.93
C ASN A 394 -17.89 -5.56 5.97
N GLN A 395 -18.98 -5.54 6.74
CA GLN A 395 -19.90 -6.67 6.80
C GLN A 395 -20.78 -6.69 5.54
N ARG A 396 -20.91 -7.82 4.86
CA ARG A 396 -21.85 -7.92 3.73
C ARG A 396 -23.28 -7.94 4.23
N GLU A 397 -24.20 -7.43 3.40
CA GLU A 397 -25.65 -7.55 3.65
C GLU A 397 -26.07 -9.01 3.90
N LYS A 398 -27.24 -9.18 4.52
CA LYS A 398 -27.92 -10.49 4.68
C LYS A 398 -27.08 -11.56 5.42
N ASN A 399 -26.02 -11.13 6.11
CA ASN A 399 -25.01 -11.98 6.75
C ASN A 399 -24.21 -12.87 5.77
N GLU A 400 -24.00 -12.41 4.54
CA GLU A 400 -23.14 -13.06 3.54
C GLU A 400 -21.62 -12.97 3.87
N GLY A 401 -21.26 -12.74 5.13
CA GLY A 401 -19.87 -12.66 5.61
C GLY A 401 -19.30 -11.24 5.65
N TYR A 402 -18.01 -11.12 5.38
CA TYR A 402 -17.28 -9.84 5.36
C TYR A 402 -16.44 -9.71 4.09
N ASP A 403 -16.35 -8.48 3.57
CA ASP A 403 -15.24 -8.07 2.72
C ASP A 403 -14.14 -7.49 3.61
N VAL A 404 -12.90 -7.94 3.41
CA VAL A 404 -11.74 -7.46 4.18
C VAL A 404 -10.62 -7.05 3.22
N SER A 405 -10.02 -5.88 3.45
CA SER A 405 -8.76 -5.46 2.84
C SER A 405 -7.63 -5.62 3.85
N ILE A 406 -6.46 -6.08 3.39
CA ILE A 406 -5.23 -6.13 4.16
C ILE A 406 -4.10 -5.54 3.33
N ARG A 407 -3.49 -4.45 3.81
CA ARG A 407 -2.25 -3.92 3.27
C ARG A 407 -1.06 -4.43 4.09
N TRP A 408 -0.03 -4.88 3.39
CA TRP A 408 1.11 -5.58 3.97
C TRP A 408 2.42 -5.25 3.25
N ARG A 409 3.54 -5.54 3.92
CA ARG A 409 4.88 -5.53 3.33
C ARG A 409 5.65 -6.80 3.67
N LEU A 410 6.39 -7.30 2.71
CA LEU A 410 7.39 -8.37 2.86
C LEU A 410 8.78 -7.76 2.62
N ARG A 411 9.65 -7.81 3.62
CA ARG A 411 11.02 -7.27 3.57
C ARG A 411 12.04 -8.35 3.88
N GLY A 412 13.11 -8.43 3.08
CA GLY A 412 14.23 -9.36 3.30
C GLY A 412 15.23 -9.35 2.16
N ILE A 413 16.03 -10.42 2.05
CA ILE A 413 17.02 -10.58 0.96
C ILE A 413 16.52 -11.63 -0.04
N ASN A 414 16.62 -11.33 -1.33
CA ASN A 414 16.31 -12.29 -2.39
C ASN A 414 17.45 -13.31 -2.57
N GLU A 415 17.46 -14.30 -1.69
CA GLU A 415 18.47 -15.38 -1.62
C GLU A 415 17.94 -16.76 -2.06
N GLY A 416 16.64 -16.88 -2.37
CA GLY A 416 15.99 -18.16 -2.72
C GLY A 416 15.36 -18.21 -4.12
N ILE A 417 15.21 -19.44 -4.64
CA ILE A 417 14.79 -19.77 -6.02
C ILE A 417 13.26 -19.78 -6.23
N GLY A 418 12.56 -18.78 -5.70
CA GLY A 418 11.09 -18.70 -5.70
C GLY A 418 10.47 -18.16 -6.98
N PHE A 419 9.28 -17.57 -6.84
CA PHE A 419 8.44 -16.97 -7.89
C PHE A 419 9.22 -16.05 -8.86
N PHE A 420 10.21 -15.30 -8.36
CA PHE A 420 11.01 -14.36 -9.16
C PHE A 420 12.21 -14.98 -9.89
N GLY A 421 12.46 -16.29 -9.72
CA GLY A 421 13.55 -17.01 -10.40
C GLY A 421 14.83 -17.10 -9.56
N GLN A 422 15.99 -16.90 -10.20
CA GLN A 422 17.29 -17.04 -9.52
C GLN A 422 17.55 -15.88 -8.54
N PRO A 423 18.21 -16.12 -7.40
CA PRO A 423 18.46 -15.10 -6.40
C PRO A 423 19.48 -14.06 -6.86
N SER A 424 19.19 -12.80 -6.55
CA SER A 424 20.03 -11.63 -6.82
C SER A 424 20.92 -11.23 -5.63
N GLY A 425 20.60 -11.71 -4.42
CA GLY A 425 21.25 -11.25 -3.18
C GLY A 425 20.91 -9.81 -2.78
N LYS A 426 19.99 -9.14 -3.48
CA LYS A 426 19.56 -7.77 -3.17
C LYS A 426 18.55 -7.76 -2.01
N HIS A 427 18.53 -6.66 -1.26
CA HIS A 427 17.41 -6.36 -0.36
C HIS A 427 16.17 -6.04 -1.20
N ILE A 428 15.04 -6.67 -0.87
CA ILE A 428 13.75 -6.49 -1.56
C ILE A 428 12.69 -6.07 -0.55
N GLU A 429 11.89 -5.09 -0.94
CA GLU A 429 10.63 -4.72 -0.31
C GLU A 429 9.47 -4.95 -1.29
N VAL A 430 8.55 -5.84 -0.92
CA VAL A 430 7.29 -6.09 -1.63
C VAL A 430 6.17 -5.41 -0.86
N MET A 431 5.52 -4.41 -1.46
CA MET A 431 4.29 -3.81 -0.94
C MET A 431 3.09 -4.45 -1.64
N GLY A 432 2.09 -4.89 -0.88
CA GLY A 432 0.89 -5.51 -1.42
C GLY A 432 -0.38 -5.13 -0.68
N ILE A 433 -1.51 -5.28 -1.37
CA ILE A 433 -2.85 -5.12 -0.80
C ILE A 433 -3.69 -6.31 -1.29
N ASN A 434 -4.21 -7.09 -0.34
CA ASN A 434 -5.08 -8.23 -0.62
C ASN A 434 -6.52 -7.87 -0.24
N HIS A 435 -7.49 -8.28 -1.07
CA HIS A 435 -8.90 -8.30 -0.70
C HIS A 435 -9.34 -9.74 -0.41
N TYR A 436 -10.29 -9.91 0.50
CA TYR A 436 -10.85 -11.20 0.89
C TYR A 436 -12.38 -11.14 0.95
N HIS A 437 -13.05 -12.22 0.53
CA HIS A 437 -14.40 -12.55 0.98
C HIS A 437 -14.29 -13.62 2.08
N ILE A 438 -14.62 -13.23 3.32
CA ILE A 438 -14.67 -14.12 4.48
C ILE A 438 -16.11 -14.58 4.69
N LEU A 439 -16.36 -15.89 4.71
CA LEU A 439 -17.66 -16.48 4.97
C LEU A 439 -17.55 -17.52 6.09
N GLN A 440 -18.41 -17.41 7.12
CA GLN A 440 -18.45 -18.34 8.26
C GLN A 440 -17.09 -18.54 8.97
N GLY A 441 -16.32 -17.46 9.13
CA GLY A 441 -15.00 -17.52 9.79
C GLY A 441 -13.89 -18.20 8.97
N LYS A 442 -14.06 -18.27 7.64
CA LYS A 442 -13.04 -18.79 6.70
C LYS A 442 -12.98 -17.95 5.43
N VAL A 443 -11.79 -17.84 4.83
CA VAL A 443 -11.58 -17.25 3.49
C VAL A 443 -12.26 -18.14 2.45
N LYS A 444 -13.16 -17.54 1.67
CA LYS A 444 -13.79 -18.17 0.49
C LYS A 444 -13.10 -17.75 -0.80
N GLU A 445 -12.71 -16.48 -0.87
CA GLU A 445 -12.19 -15.84 -2.08
C GLU A 445 -11.13 -14.81 -1.68
N GLU A 446 -9.98 -14.78 -2.35
CA GLU A 446 -8.91 -13.80 -2.11
C GLU A 446 -8.40 -13.23 -3.44
N TRP A 447 -8.03 -11.95 -3.44
CA TRP A 447 -7.34 -11.29 -4.56
C TRP A 447 -6.00 -10.77 -4.04
N ILE A 448 -4.90 -11.43 -4.39
CA ILE A 448 -3.54 -11.05 -4.00
C ILE A 448 -2.97 -10.09 -5.04
N THR A 449 -2.61 -8.88 -4.62
CA THR A 449 -2.01 -7.87 -5.51
C THR A 449 -0.72 -7.32 -4.89
N PHE A 450 0.37 -7.39 -5.65
CA PHE A 450 1.65 -6.71 -5.41
C PHE A 450 2.29 -6.41 -6.76
N ASP A 451 3.24 -5.47 -6.84
CA ASP A 451 3.94 -5.18 -8.11
C ASP A 451 5.13 -6.12 -8.32
N GLY A 452 4.94 -7.14 -9.15
CA GLY A 452 6.01 -8.07 -9.52
C GLY A 452 7.11 -7.47 -10.40
N MET A 453 6.87 -6.39 -11.15
CA MET A 453 7.92 -5.69 -11.90
C MET A 453 8.78 -4.84 -10.98
N ASP A 454 8.21 -4.24 -9.94
CA ASP A 454 8.98 -3.46 -8.98
C ASP A 454 9.98 -4.33 -8.22
N VAL A 455 9.62 -5.58 -7.90
CA VAL A 455 10.55 -6.56 -7.32
C VAL A 455 11.66 -6.94 -8.31
N LEU A 456 11.33 -7.27 -9.56
CA LEU A 456 12.35 -7.57 -10.57
C LEU A 456 13.28 -6.36 -10.81
N LYS A 457 12.75 -5.12 -10.79
CA LYS A 457 13.55 -3.89 -10.85
C LYS A 457 14.54 -3.83 -9.68
N GLN A 458 14.07 -4.03 -8.44
CA GLN A 458 14.93 -4.04 -7.25
C GLN A 458 16.06 -5.09 -7.33
N MET A 459 15.78 -6.28 -7.88
CA MET A 459 16.80 -7.33 -8.12
C MET A 459 17.94 -6.89 -9.06
N TYR A 460 17.72 -5.88 -9.92
CA TYR A 460 18.74 -5.33 -10.84
C TYR A 460 19.30 -3.95 -10.44
N MET A 461 18.85 -3.33 -9.34
CA MET A 461 19.36 -2.01 -8.92
C MET A 461 20.83 -2.08 -8.47
N GLY A 462 21.70 -1.21 -8.99
CA GLY A 462 23.13 -1.22 -8.67
C GLY A 462 23.81 -2.51 -9.14
N VAL A 463 23.66 -2.82 -10.43
CA VAL A 463 24.40 -3.87 -11.13
C VAL A 463 25.14 -3.20 -12.28
N GLU A 464 26.47 -3.13 -12.20
CA GLU A 464 27.31 -2.69 -13.31
C GLU A 464 27.33 -3.77 -14.41
N GLU A 465 27.34 -3.35 -15.69
CA GLU A 465 27.20 -4.21 -16.89
C GLU A 465 28.50 -4.94 -17.30
#